data_AF-A0A225V2A4-F1
#
_entry.id   AF-A0A225V2A4-F1
#
_cell.length_a   1.000
_cell.length_b   1.000
_cell.length_c   1.000
_cell.angle_alpha   90.00
_cell.angle_beta   90.00
_cell.angle_gamma   90.00
#
_symmetry.space_group_name_H-M   'P 1'
#
loop_
_entity.id
_entity.type
_entity.pdbx_description
1 polymer ?
#
loop_
_entity_poly.entity_id
_entity_poly.type
_entity_poly.pdbx_seq_one_letter_code
_entity_poly.pdbx_strand_id
1 'polypeptide(L)'
;MDEKQRKVALDNETRWRRIVQNDLESIPLAFLVFWSAIQNGVNPEVTKTLMMVFTTARFGHTIAYASRAAKSRMACWMSGTTCILMAAGNIAMNVIIDFASSITHPRNFTMTITDINMFAMSATVLYIKFLACTIIQGRKAFAAGTRMPEDNQLPQARDAPNQDGFADLTDDQVRTAIDEEMRWKRIVQNDLESMPMAYVVFWSAICVGVTGGITKTLIFVYTVARVGHTIVYIQGMAHARMACWIVGMGCVVIVGVAGFLAALF
;
A
#
# COMPACT_ATOMS: atom_id res chain seq x y z
N MET A 1 6.88 -30.30 -26.47
CA MET A 1 5.78 -29.92 -25.56
C MET A 1 4.61 -29.51 -26.43
N ASP A 2 3.46 -30.14 -26.25
CA ASP A 2 2.23 -29.81 -26.98
C ASP A 2 1.76 -28.37 -26.65
N GLU A 3 1.08 -27.70 -27.58
CA GLU A 3 0.67 -26.30 -27.45
C GLU A 3 -0.23 -26.08 -26.22
N LYS A 4 -1.11 -27.05 -25.95
CA LYS A 4 -1.96 -27.07 -24.75
C LYS A 4 -1.14 -27.16 -23.45
N GLN A 5 -0.11 -28.00 -23.43
CA GLN A 5 0.78 -28.13 -22.28
C GLN A 5 1.58 -26.85 -22.03
N ARG A 6 2.02 -26.17 -23.09
CA ARG A 6 2.70 -24.88 -23.03
C ARG A 6 1.81 -23.81 -22.40
N LYS A 7 0.55 -23.71 -22.84
CA LYS A 7 -0.42 -22.75 -22.30
C LYS A 7 -0.66 -22.97 -20.80
N VAL A 8 -0.86 -24.22 -20.38
CA VAL A 8 -1.03 -24.56 -18.96
C VAL A 8 0.19 -24.18 -18.12
N ALA A 9 1.40 -24.38 -18.65
CA ALA A 9 2.64 -23.99 -17.96
C ALA A 9 2.75 -22.47 -17.79
N LEU A 10 2.46 -21.69 -18.85
CA LEU A 10 2.47 -20.22 -18.82
C LEU A 10 1.41 -19.65 -17.87
N ASP A 11 0.20 -20.22 -17.87
CA ASP A 11 -0.86 -19.82 -16.95
C ASP A 11 -0.47 -20.08 -15.49
N ASN A 12 0.16 -21.23 -15.22
CA ASN A 12 0.65 -21.56 -13.89
C ASN A 12 1.78 -20.64 -13.44
N GLU A 13 2.74 -20.33 -14.32
CA GLU A 13 3.81 -19.37 -14.02
C GLU A 13 3.23 -17.97 -13.72
N THR A 14 2.32 -17.51 -14.57
CA THR A 14 1.64 -16.22 -14.40
C THR A 14 0.88 -16.17 -13.09
N ARG A 15 0.21 -17.26 -12.70
CA ARG A 15 -0.46 -17.39 -11.41
C ARG A 15 0.50 -17.20 -10.24
N TRP A 16 1.62 -17.93 -10.23
CA TRP A 16 2.60 -17.82 -9.15
C TRP A 16 3.22 -16.43 -9.07
N ARG A 17 3.53 -15.81 -10.21
CA ARG A 17 3.99 -14.42 -10.26
C ARG A 17 2.98 -13.46 -9.61
N ARG A 18 1.68 -13.63 -9.89
CA ARG A 18 0.63 -12.79 -9.29
C ARG A 18 0.44 -13.04 -7.79
N ILE A 19 0.61 -14.27 -7.33
CA ILE A 19 0.60 -14.59 -5.89
C ILE A 19 1.72 -13.82 -5.18
N VAL A 20 2.96 -13.99 -5.67
CA VAL A 20 4.14 -13.32 -5.09
C VAL A 20 3.99 -11.80 -5.15
N GLN A 21 3.55 -11.26 -6.29
CA GLN A 21 3.31 -9.84 -6.44
C GLN A 21 2.28 -9.32 -5.43
N ASN A 22 1.17 -10.05 -5.22
CA ASN A 22 0.15 -9.63 -4.27
C ASN A 22 0.63 -9.68 -2.81
N ASP A 23 1.49 -10.64 -2.46
CA ASP A 23 2.14 -10.72 -1.16
C ASP A 23 3.08 -9.52 -0.94
N LEU A 24 3.91 -9.20 -1.94
CA LEU A 24 4.79 -8.02 -1.93
C LEU A 24 4.00 -6.71 -1.84
N GLU A 25 2.83 -6.66 -2.46
CA GLU A 25 1.94 -5.48 -2.41
C GLU A 25 1.30 -5.28 -1.03
N SER A 26 0.88 -6.36 -0.38
CA SER A 26 -0.01 -6.27 0.78
C SER A 26 0.72 -6.38 2.12
N ILE A 27 1.72 -7.26 2.22
CA ILE A 27 2.30 -7.66 3.51
C ILE A 27 3.20 -6.56 4.12
N PRO A 28 4.16 -5.95 3.39
CA PRO A 28 5.08 -4.97 3.99
C PRO A 28 4.34 -3.76 4.56
N LEU A 29 3.40 -3.18 3.80
CA LEU A 29 2.63 -2.02 4.24
C LEU A 29 1.65 -2.38 5.36
N ALA A 30 1.06 -3.58 5.35
CA ALA A 30 0.21 -4.06 6.45
C ALA A 30 0.99 -4.12 7.77
N PHE A 31 2.20 -4.67 7.75
CA PHE A 31 3.05 -4.73 8.94
C PHE A 31 3.48 -3.35 9.41
N LEU A 32 3.72 -2.39 8.51
CA LEU A 32 3.98 -1.01 8.90
C LEU A 32 2.78 -0.38 9.63
N VAL A 33 1.55 -0.63 9.17
CA VAL A 33 0.33 -0.14 9.84
C VAL A 33 0.14 -0.84 11.20
N PHE A 34 0.27 -2.16 11.28
CA PHE A 34 0.15 -2.87 12.56
C PHE A 34 1.24 -2.46 13.56
N TRP A 35 2.49 -2.32 13.10
CA TRP A 35 3.58 -1.79 13.91
C TRP A 35 3.26 -0.39 14.42
N SER A 36 2.78 0.49 13.53
CA SER A 36 2.36 1.84 13.90
C SER A 36 1.24 1.85 14.94
N ALA A 37 0.27 0.94 14.86
CA ALA A 37 -0.80 0.81 15.84
C ALA A 37 -0.27 0.44 17.23
N ILE A 38 0.67 -0.52 17.30
CA ILE A 38 1.32 -0.91 18.56
C ILE A 38 2.05 0.28 19.18
N GLN A 39 2.87 0.98 18.37
CA GLN A 39 3.70 2.09 18.84
C GLN A 39 2.87 3.31 19.23
N ASN A 40 1.74 3.53 18.57
CA ASN A 40 0.82 4.60 18.89
C ASN A 40 -0.01 4.31 20.16
N GLY A 41 0.06 3.11 20.75
CA GLY A 41 -0.66 2.79 21.99
C GLY A 41 -2.10 2.30 21.78
N VAL A 42 -2.43 1.85 20.56
CA VAL A 42 -3.72 1.18 20.30
C VAL A 42 -3.82 -0.10 21.14
N ASN A 43 -5.04 -0.45 21.57
CA ASN A 43 -5.30 -1.64 22.38
C ASN A 43 -4.58 -2.90 21.82
N PRO A 44 -3.70 -3.53 22.61
CA PRO A 44 -2.86 -4.63 22.13
C PRO A 44 -3.66 -5.89 21.80
N GLU A 45 -4.75 -6.19 22.50
CA GLU A 45 -5.60 -7.36 22.23
C GLU A 45 -6.35 -7.22 20.91
N VAL A 46 -6.83 -6.01 20.61
CA VAL A 46 -7.44 -5.68 19.31
C VAL A 46 -6.40 -5.83 18.21
N THR A 47 -5.23 -5.21 18.36
CA THR A 47 -4.17 -5.26 17.35
C THR A 47 -3.69 -6.69 17.09
N LYS A 48 -3.48 -7.49 18.15
CA LYS A 48 -3.11 -8.91 18.05
C LYS A 48 -4.18 -9.72 17.32
N THR A 49 -5.45 -9.51 17.64
CA THR A 49 -6.57 -10.19 16.96
C THR A 49 -6.60 -9.85 15.47
N LEU A 50 -6.46 -8.57 15.12
CA LEU A 50 -6.41 -8.12 13.72
C LEU A 50 -5.22 -8.73 12.97
N MET A 51 -4.04 -8.83 13.59
CA MET A 51 -2.86 -9.46 12.99
C MET A 51 -3.05 -10.97 12.75
N MET A 52 -3.69 -11.68 13.70
CA MET A 52 -3.98 -13.12 13.54
C MET A 52 -4.99 -13.36 12.40
N VAL A 53 -6.07 -12.57 12.35
CA VAL A 53 -7.06 -12.65 11.27
C VAL A 53 -6.43 -12.28 9.93
N PHE A 54 -5.64 -11.21 9.87
CA PHE A 54 -4.89 -10.81 8.68
C PHE A 54 -3.99 -11.94 8.17
N THR A 55 -3.19 -12.53 9.05
CA THR A 55 -2.25 -13.60 8.71
C THR A 55 -3.00 -14.82 8.16
N THR A 56 -4.07 -15.24 8.84
CA THR A 56 -4.92 -16.35 8.40
C THR A 56 -5.55 -16.06 7.03
N ALA A 57 -6.03 -14.83 6.83
CA ALA A 57 -6.60 -14.38 5.57
C ALA A 57 -5.56 -14.37 4.43
N ARG A 58 -4.28 -14.03 4.70
CA ARG A 58 -3.19 -14.10 3.71
C ARG A 58 -2.88 -15.54 3.29
N PHE A 59 -2.77 -16.46 4.24
CA PHE A 59 -2.61 -17.88 3.91
C PHE A 59 -3.79 -18.41 3.10
N GLY A 60 -5.02 -18.10 3.53
CA GLY A 60 -6.24 -18.45 2.80
C GLY A 60 -6.28 -17.86 1.38
N HIS A 61 -5.84 -16.60 1.22
CA HIS A 61 -5.75 -15.95 -0.08
C HIS A 61 -4.79 -16.69 -1.01
N THR A 62 -3.59 -17.04 -0.54
CA THR A 62 -2.58 -17.77 -1.33
C THR A 62 -3.08 -19.16 -1.73
N ILE A 63 -3.70 -19.90 -0.80
CA ILE A 63 -4.29 -21.21 -1.08
C ILE A 63 -5.41 -21.09 -2.13
N ALA A 64 -6.34 -20.14 -1.94
CA ALA A 64 -7.45 -19.92 -2.86
C ALA A 64 -6.98 -19.47 -4.26
N TYR A 65 -5.90 -18.69 -4.33
CA TYR A 65 -5.28 -18.30 -5.58
C TYR A 65 -4.71 -19.53 -6.29
N ALA A 66 -3.91 -20.34 -5.59
CA ALA A 66 -3.33 -21.57 -6.13
C ALA A 66 -4.40 -22.55 -6.64
N SER A 67 -5.54 -22.64 -5.94
CA SER A 67 -6.67 -23.51 -6.28
C SER A 67 -7.65 -22.95 -7.31
N ARG A 68 -7.38 -21.78 -7.93
CA ARG A 68 -8.28 -21.09 -8.88
C ARG A 68 -9.65 -20.71 -8.29
N ALA A 69 -9.78 -20.64 -6.97
CA ALA A 69 -11.03 -20.32 -6.29
C ALA A 69 -11.22 -18.79 -6.20
N ALA A 70 -11.61 -18.17 -7.31
CA ALA A 70 -11.66 -16.71 -7.46
C ALA A 70 -12.50 -16.00 -6.38
N LYS A 71 -13.66 -16.56 -6.00
CA LYS A 71 -14.55 -16.01 -4.96
C LYS A 71 -13.93 -16.08 -3.56
N SER A 72 -13.38 -17.24 -3.19
CA SER A 72 -12.70 -17.44 -1.91
C SER A 72 -11.47 -16.54 -1.79
N ARG A 73 -10.69 -16.40 -2.88
CA ARG A 73 -9.57 -15.47 -2.96
C ARG A 73 -10.03 -14.04 -2.66
N MET A 74 -11.09 -13.57 -3.31
CA MET A 74 -11.63 -12.22 -3.06
C MET A 74 -12.06 -12.05 -1.60
N ALA A 75 -12.74 -13.04 -1.01
CA ALA A 75 -13.17 -12.98 0.39
C ALA A 75 -11.99 -12.90 1.37
N CYS A 76 -10.95 -13.72 1.15
CA CYS A 76 -9.71 -13.66 1.93
C CYS A 76 -8.98 -12.32 1.78
N TRP A 77 -8.91 -11.78 0.56
CA TRP A 77 -8.32 -10.46 0.33
C TRP A 77 -9.10 -9.36 1.07
N MET A 78 -10.43 -9.35 0.97
CA MET A 78 -11.29 -8.40 1.66
C MET A 78 -11.11 -8.47 3.17
N SER A 79 -11.09 -9.68 3.75
CA SER A 79 -10.88 -9.88 5.18
C SER A 79 -9.54 -9.31 5.65
N GLY A 80 -8.45 -9.57 4.92
CA GLY A 80 -7.13 -9.02 5.22
C GLY A 80 -7.12 -7.48 5.15
N THR A 81 -7.67 -6.91 4.08
CA THR A 81 -7.77 -5.46 3.90
C THR A 81 -8.59 -4.79 5.02
N THR A 82 -9.72 -5.37 5.42
CA THR A 82 -10.52 -4.86 6.53
C THR A 82 -9.75 -4.83 7.84
N CYS A 83 -8.89 -5.82 8.12
CA CYS A 83 -8.06 -5.84 9.32
C CYS A 83 -7.10 -4.64 9.36
N ILE A 84 -6.47 -4.32 8.23
CA ILE A 84 -5.53 -3.19 8.14
C ILE A 84 -6.27 -1.86 8.26
N LEU A 85 -7.44 -1.73 7.62
CA LEU A 85 -8.28 -0.53 7.74
C LEU A 85 -8.78 -0.31 9.17
N MET A 86 -9.10 -1.38 9.91
CA MET A 86 -9.48 -1.28 11.31
C MET A 86 -8.29 -0.80 12.18
N ALA A 87 -7.09 -1.32 11.95
CA ALA A 87 -5.89 -0.85 12.63
C ALA A 87 -5.59 0.62 12.33
N ALA A 88 -5.69 1.03 11.06
CA ALA A 88 -5.59 2.42 10.62
C ALA A 88 -6.64 3.33 11.29
N GLY A 89 -7.89 2.88 11.37
CA GLY A 89 -8.96 3.59 12.05
C GLY A 89 -8.67 3.77 13.55
N ASN A 90 -8.15 2.75 14.21
CA ASN A 90 -7.79 2.83 15.62
C ASN A 90 -6.61 3.77 15.88
N ILE A 91 -5.61 3.82 15.00
CA ILE A 91 -4.53 4.83 15.06
C ILE A 91 -5.12 6.24 15.02
N ALA A 92 -5.98 6.52 14.03
CA ALA A 92 -6.59 7.84 13.88
C ALA A 92 -7.43 8.21 15.12
N MET A 93 -8.24 7.28 15.63
CA MET A 93 -9.04 7.50 16.83
C MET A 93 -8.17 7.79 18.05
N ASN A 94 -7.07 7.07 18.23
CA ASN A 94 -6.20 7.27 19.37
C ASN A 94 -5.51 8.64 19.33
N VAL A 95 -5.02 9.06 18.16
CA VAL A 95 -4.47 10.43 17.97
C VAL A 95 -5.54 11.51 18.24
N ILE A 96 -6.78 11.29 17.83
CA ILE A 96 -7.89 12.23 18.08
C ILE A 96 -8.23 12.30 19.57
N ILE A 97 -8.25 11.16 20.28
CA ILE A 97 -8.51 11.09 21.72
C ILE A 97 -7.41 11.82 22.49
N ASP A 98 -6.13 11.57 22.14
CA ASP A 98 -4.99 12.28 22.73
C ASP A 98 -5.15 13.79 22.55
N PHE A 99 -5.49 14.23 21.34
CA PHE A 99 -5.75 15.64 21.04
C PHE A 99 -6.92 16.20 21.87
N ALA A 100 -8.06 15.51 21.93
CA ALA A 100 -9.23 15.96 22.70
C ALA A 100 -8.95 16.02 24.21
N SER A 101 -8.21 15.04 24.74
CA SER A 101 -7.80 15.02 26.15
C SER A 101 -6.95 16.23 26.52
N SER A 102 -6.09 16.69 25.60
CA SER A 102 -5.24 17.88 25.78
C SER A 102 -6.03 19.18 25.88
N ILE A 103 -7.19 19.27 25.22
CA ILE A 103 -8.09 20.44 25.28
C ILE A 103 -8.81 20.50 26.63
N THR A 104 -9.24 19.34 27.15
CA THR A 104 -10.04 19.26 28.39
C THR A 104 -9.22 19.43 29.66
N HIS A 105 -7.91 19.15 29.63
CA HIS A 105 -7.02 19.25 30.79
C HIS A 105 -5.79 20.13 30.50
N PRO A 106 -5.94 21.47 30.45
CA PRO A 106 -4.89 22.39 29.99
C PRO A 106 -3.69 22.57 30.95
N ARG A 107 -3.64 21.87 32.10
CA ARG A 107 -2.61 22.10 33.14
C ARG A 107 -1.22 21.54 32.81
N ASN A 108 -1.07 20.75 31.75
CA ASN A 108 0.23 20.32 31.22
C ASN A 108 0.30 20.66 29.73
N PHE A 109 0.39 21.97 29.44
CA PHE A 109 0.36 22.51 28.09
C PHE A 109 1.72 22.35 27.39
N THR A 110 1.86 21.27 26.62
CA THR A 110 2.64 21.26 25.37
C THR A 110 2.05 20.19 24.47
N MET A 111 1.07 20.60 23.65
CA MET A 111 0.51 19.76 22.60
C MET A 111 1.62 19.42 21.60
N THR A 112 2.24 18.27 21.77
CA THR A 112 3.27 17.79 20.85
C THR A 112 2.79 16.50 20.24
N ILE A 113 2.28 16.58 19.00
CA ILE A 113 2.21 15.42 18.12
C ILE A 113 3.62 14.80 18.17
N THR A 114 3.71 13.56 18.64
CA THR A 114 4.97 12.85 18.74
C THR A 114 5.43 12.42 17.36
N ASP A 115 6.71 12.10 17.21
CA ASP A 115 7.24 11.62 15.95
C ASP A 115 6.61 10.28 15.57
N ILE A 116 6.26 9.47 16.57
CA ILE A 116 5.52 8.21 16.43
C ILE A 116 4.09 8.47 15.90
N ASN A 117 3.39 9.47 16.43
CA ASN A 117 2.05 9.82 15.96
C ASN A 117 2.10 10.28 14.49
N MET A 118 3.10 11.10 14.14
CA MET A 118 3.28 11.55 12.75
C MET A 118 3.63 10.39 11.81
N PHE A 119 4.49 9.47 12.25
CA PHE A 119 4.81 8.25 11.52
C PHE A 119 3.56 7.38 11.29
N ALA A 120 2.78 7.14 12.34
CA ALA A 120 1.60 6.29 12.29
C ALA A 120 0.49 6.88 11.40
N MET A 121 0.28 8.19 11.46
CA MET A 121 -0.64 8.90 10.57
C MET A 121 -0.17 8.83 9.12
N SER A 122 1.12 9.05 8.86
CA SER A 122 1.70 8.94 7.52
C SER A 122 1.50 7.54 6.94
N ALA A 123 1.88 6.49 7.68
CA ALA A 123 1.73 5.10 7.25
C ALA A 123 0.27 4.76 6.92
N THR A 124 -0.66 5.24 7.74
CA THR A 124 -2.10 5.09 7.52
C THR A 124 -2.56 5.78 6.24
N VAL A 125 -2.21 7.06 6.04
CA VAL A 125 -2.62 7.83 4.86
C VAL A 125 -2.05 7.21 3.58
N LEU A 126 -0.76 6.86 3.56
CA LEU A 126 -0.15 6.26 2.39
C LEU A 126 -0.63 4.83 2.13
N TYR A 127 -0.99 4.06 3.16
CA TYR A 127 -1.66 2.77 2.99
C TYR A 127 -3.04 2.93 2.34
N ILE A 128 -3.89 3.86 2.82
CA ILE A 128 -5.21 4.12 2.24
C ILE A 128 -5.07 4.53 0.77
N LYS A 129 -4.11 5.41 0.46
CA LYS A 129 -3.78 5.80 -0.91
C LYS A 129 -3.37 4.60 -1.75
N PHE A 130 -2.47 3.75 -1.24
CA PHE A 130 -2.00 2.54 -1.91
C PHE A 130 -3.15 1.55 -2.18
N LEU A 131 -4.04 1.35 -1.20
CA LEU A 131 -5.23 0.52 -1.34
C LEU A 131 -6.16 1.06 -2.44
N ALA A 132 -6.40 2.38 -2.47
CA ALA A 132 -7.19 2.99 -3.54
C ALA A 132 -6.53 2.76 -4.92
N CYS A 133 -5.21 2.90 -5.04
CA CYS A 133 -4.48 2.67 -6.29
C CYS A 133 -4.57 1.22 -6.76
N THR A 134 -4.43 0.23 -5.86
CA THR A 134 -4.52 -1.19 -6.22
C THR A 134 -5.94 -1.60 -6.61
N ILE A 135 -6.97 -1.04 -5.97
CA ILE A 135 -8.37 -1.23 -6.38
C ILE A 135 -8.60 -0.67 -7.80
N ILE A 136 -8.11 0.54 -8.09
CA ILE A 136 -8.26 1.16 -9.42
C ILE A 136 -7.48 0.38 -10.47
N GLN A 137 -6.21 0.05 -10.23
CA GLN A 137 -5.42 -0.84 -11.09
C GLN A 137 -6.19 -2.13 -11.36
N GLY A 138 -6.78 -2.71 -10.31
CA GLY A 138 -7.52 -3.94 -10.41
C GLY A 138 -8.73 -3.85 -11.35
N ARG A 139 -9.46 -2.73 -11.31
CA ARG A 139 -10.57 -2.42 -12.23
C ARG A 139 -10.09 -2.19 -13.66
N LYS A 140 -8.97 -1.47 -13.83
CA LYS A 140 -8.37 -1.24 -15.15
C LYS A 140 -7.89 -2.54 -15.80
N ALA A 141 -7.37 -3.49 -15.01
CA ALA A 141 -7.02 -4.82 -15.48
C ALA A 141 -8.25 -5.63 -15.96
N PHE A 142 -9.42 -5.50 -15.30
CA PHE A 142 -10.65 -6.10 -15.82
C PHE A 142 -11.07 -5.47 -17.14
N ALA A 143 -11.06 -4.13 -17.23
CA ALA A 143 -11.40 -3.42 -18.46
C ALA A 143 -10.46 -3.76 -19.64
N ALA A 144 -9.19 -4.06 -19.36
CA ALA A 144 -8.21 -4.45 -20.36
C ALA A 144 -8.23 -5.95 -20.74
N GLY A 145 -9.06 -6.78 -20.08
CA GLY A 145 -9.11 -8.23 -20.33
C GLY A 145 -7.86 -8.99 -19.86
N THR A 146 -6.99 -8.36 -19.07
CA THR A 146 -5.68 -8.93 -18.70
C THR A 146 -5.74 -9.78 -17.44
N ARG A 147 -6.92 -10.01 -16.84
CA ARG A 147 -7.05 -10.92 -15.68
C ARG A 147 -6.96 -12.39 -16.08
N MET A 148 -6.85 -13.26 -15.07
CA MET A 148 -6.84 -14.71 -15.32
C MET A 148 -8.24 -15.19 -15.72
N PRO A 149 -8.37 -16.29 -16.48
CA PRO A 149 -9.67 -16.78 -16.95
C PRO A 149 -10.66 -17.16 -15.85
N GLU A 150 -10.18 -17.62 -14.69
CA GLU A 150 -11.03 -17.84 -13.51
C GLU A 150 -11.73 -16.57 -12.99
N ASP A 151 -11.22 -15.38 -13.31
CA ASP A 151 -11.75 -14.11 -12.84
C ASP A 151 -13.03 -13.69 -13.59
N ASN A 152 -13.37 -14.36 -14.71
CA ASN A 152 -14.65 -14.17 -15.41
C ASN A 152 -15.88 -14.49 -14.54
N GLN A 153 -15.69 -15.26 -13.47
CA GLN A 153 -16.75 -15.63 -12.52
C GLN A 153 -17.05 -14.53 -11.50
N LEU A 154 -16.26 -13.46 -11.49
CA LEU A 154 -16.39 -12.37 -10.53
C LEU A 154 -17.40 -11.33 -11.02
N PRO A 155 -18.14 -10.65 -10.12
CA PRO A 155 -19.09 -9.61 -10.50
C PRO A 155 -18.47 -8.49 -11.34
N GLN A 156 -17.18 -8.19 -11.13
CA GLN A 156 -16.43 -7.16 -11.84
C GLN A 156 -16.20 -7.48 -13.32
N ALA A 157 -16.38 -8.74 -13.74
CA ALA A 157 -16.19 -9.17 -15.12
C ALA A 157 -17.47 -9.09 -15.98
N ARG A 158 -18.63 -8.76 -15.40
CA ARG A 158 -19.94 -8.82 -16.10
C ARG A 158 -20.01 -7.96 -17.37
N ASP A 159 -19.44 -6.76 -17.31
CA ASP A 159 -19.43 -5.80 -18.41
C ASP A 159 -18.02 -5.59 -18.99
N ALA A 160 -17.09 -6.48 -18.66
CA ALA A 160 -15.70 -6.42 -19.11
C ALA A 160 -15.48 -7.39 -20.28
N PRO A 161 -14.42 -7.20 -21.09
CA PRO A 161 -13.98 -8.22 -22.04
C PRO A 161 -13.75 -9.56 -21.35
N ASN A 162 -13.75 -10.65 -22.13
CA ASN A 162 -13.30 -11.93 -21.59
C ASN A 162 -11.89 -11.80 -21.02
N GLN A 163 -11.69 -12.37 -19.83
CA GLN A 163 -10.40 -12.38 -19.18
C GLN A 163 -9.64 -13.61 -19.67
N ASP A 164 -8.59 -13.40 -20.46
CA ASP A 164 -7.85 -14.51 -21.11
C ASP A 164 -6.39 -14.52 -20.65
N GLY A 165 -5.98 -13.49 -19.91
CA GLY A 165 -4.58 -13.18 -19.60
C GLY A 165 -3.81 -12.57 -20.77
N PHE A 166 -4.35 -12.65 -21.98
CA PHE A 166 -3.80 -12.10 -23.22
C PHE A 166 -4.84 -11.14 -23.80
N ALA A 167 -4.46 -9.88 -23.99
CA ALA A 167 -5.33 -8.91 -24.60
C ALA A 167 -5.17 -8.95 -26.13
N ASP A 168 -6.29 -8.86 -26.85
CA ASP A 168 -6.26 -8.71 -28.30
C ASP A 168 -5.84 -7.27 -28.66
N LEU A 169 -4.62 -7.14 -29.20
CA LEU A 169 -4.03 -5.84 -29.54
C LEU A 169 -4.58 -5.26 -30.86
N THR A 170 -5.51 -5.94 -31.54
CA THR A 170 -6.09 -5.45 -32.79
C THR A 170 -7.16 -4.38 -32.58
N ASP A 171 -7.74 -4.29 -31.38
CA ASP A 171 -8.73 -3.26 -31.01
C ASP A 171 -8.08 -2.07 -30.31
N ASP A 172 -8.26 -0.87 -30.87
CA ASP A 172 -7.73 0.37 -30.30
C ASP A 172 -8.34 0.71 -28.93
N GLN A 173 -9.56 0.25 -28.64
CA GLN A 173 -10.16 0.40 -27.31
C GLN A 173 -9.43 -0.44 -26.26
N VAL A 174 -9.11 -1.69 -26.62
CA VAL A 174 -8.33 -2.61 -25.77
C VAL A 174 -6.92 -2.08 -25.56
N ARG A 175 -6.27 -1.57 -26.61
CA ARG A 175 -4.94 -0.92 -26.49
C ARG A 175 -4.94 0.24 -25.50
N THR A 176 -5.94 1.12 -25.59
CA THR A 176 -6.09 2.24 -24.66
C THR A 176 -6.30 1.75 -23.23
N ALA A 177 -7.12 0.72 -23.02
CA ALA A 177 -7.34 0.14 -21.70
C ALA A 177 -6.05 -0.49 -21.11
N ILE A 178 -5.22 -1.13 -21.94
CA ILE A 178 -3.91 -1.65 -21.53
C ILE A 178 -2.95 -0.52 -21.16
N ASP A 179 -2.89 0.55 -21.94
CA ASP A 179 -2.05 1.72 -21.64
C ASP A 179 -2.42 2.37 -20.31
N GLU A 180 -3.72 2.47 -20.03
CA GLU A 180 -4.21 2.90 -18.72
C GLU A 180 -3.83 1.92 -17.61
N GLU A 181 -4.03 0.61 -17.80
CA GLU A 181 -3.61 -0.41 -16.83
C GLU A 181 -2.10 -0.32 -16.54
N MET A 182 -1.27 -0.19 -17.57
CA MET A 182 0.18 -0.03 -17.44
C MET A 182 0.54 1.23 -16.66
N ARG A 183 -0.19 2.33 -16.86
CA ARG A 183 0.00 3.55 -16.06
C ARG A 183 -0.23 3.28 -14.57
N TRP A 184 -1.34 2.63 -14.23
CA TRP A 184 -1.68 2.29 -12.85
C TRP A 184 -0.70 1.29 -12.22
N LYS A 185 -0.25 0.29 -12.99
CA LYS A 185 0.81 -0.64 -12.55
C LYS A 185 2.09 0.11 -12.17
N ARG A 186 2.51 1.10 -12.97
CA ARG A 186 3.71 1.89 -12.65
C ARG A 186 3.53 2.78 -11.42
N ILE A 187 2.32 3.28 -11.16
CA ILE A 187 2.00 4.03 -9.92
C ILE A 187 2.19 3.12 -8.71
N VAL A 188 1.53 1.96 -8.70
CA VAL A 188 1.60 0.99 -7.60
C VAL A 188 3.03 0.49 -7.42
N GLN A 189 3.71 0.13 -8.51
CA GLN A 189 5.10 -0.33 -8.46
C GLN A 189 6.04 0.73 -7.87
N ASN A 190 5.89 2.00 -8.24
CA ASN A 190 6.70 3.07 -7.66
C ASN A 190 6.46 3.25 -6.15
N ASP A 191 5.23 3.04 -5.68
CA ASP A 191 4.93 3.05 -4.25
C ASP A 191 5.61 1.88 -3.53
N LEU A 192 5.59 0.67 -4.11
CA LEU A 192 6.25 -0.51 -3.55
C LEU A 192 7.77 -0.38 -3.48
N GLU A 193 8.38 0.25 -4.49
CA GLU A 193 9.82 0.47 -4.54
C GLU A 193 10.30 1.50 -3.52
N SER A 194 9.45 2.46 -3.13
CA SER A 194 9.87 3.64 -2.36
C SER A 194 9.35 3.68 -0.93
N MET A 195 8.10 3.29 -0.67
CA MET A 195 7.47 3.48 0.65
C MET A 195 8.02 2.56 1.74
N PRO A 196 8.15 1.23 1.53
CA PRO A 196 8.61 0.34 2.60
C PRO A 196 9.99 0.77 3.13
N MET A 197 10.92 1.06 2.22
CA MET A 197 12.27 1.50 2.59
C MET A 197 12.27 2.89 3.23
N ALA A 198 11.47 3.84 2.73
CA ALA A 198 11.35 5.16 3.36
C ALA A 198 10.91 5.05 4.83
N TYR A 199 9.90 4.22 5.12
CA TYR A 199 9.44 4.01 6.49
C TYR A 199 10.49 3.33 7.39
N VAL A 200 11.30 2.41 6.85
CA VAL A 200 12.43 1.84 7.60
C VAL A 200 13.42 2.93 7.99
N VAL A 201 13.76 3.85 7.07
CA VAL A 201 14.69 4.94 7.37
C VAL A 201 14.08 5.92 8.37
N PHE A 202 12.83 6.34 8.19
CA PHE A 202 12.15 7.21 9.16
C PHE A 202 12.09 6.58 10.55
N TRP A 203 11.79 5.28 10.64
CA TRP A 203 11.75 4.57 11.91
C TRP A 203 13.12 4.50 12.56
N SER A 204 14.18 4.21 11.79
CA SER A 204 15.55 4.21 12.32
C SER A 204 15.95 5.57 12.92
N ALA A 205 15.55 6.67 12.27
CA ALA A 205 15.81 8.02 12.76
C ALA A 205 15.06 8.34 14.07
N ILE A 206 13.83 7.84 14.22
CA ILE A 206 13.08 7.93 15.48
C ILE A 206 13.81 7.14 16.58
N CYS A 207 14.30 5.93 16.28
CA CYS A 207 14.98 5.08 17.27
C CYS A 207 16.31 5.69 17.79
N VAL A 208 17.07 6.37 16.92
CA VAL A 208 18.33 7.03 17.30
C VAL A 208 18.14 8.45 17.85
N GLY A 209 16.88 8.87 18.05
CA GLY A 209 16.57 10.13 18.72
C GLY A 209 16.82 11.40 17.90
N VAL A 210 16.70 11.33 16.57
CA VAL A 210 16.77 12.56 15.72
C VAL A 210 15.71 13.56 16.18
N THR A 211 16.10 14.84 16.28
CA THR A 211 15.26 15.94 16.75
C THR A 211 13.85 15.88 16.14
N GLY A 212 12.83 15.75 16.99
CA GLY A 212 11.48 15.49 16.52
C GLY A 212 10.85 16.57 15.63
N GLY A 213 11.33 17.82 15.72
CA GLY A 213 10.92 18.87 14.77
C GLY A 213 11.29 18.55 13.33
N ILE A 214 12.50 18.04 13.10
CA ILE A 214 13.00 17.66 11.77
C ILE A 214 12.26 16.42 11.29
N THR A 215 12.21 15.37 12.11
CA THR A 215 11.59 14.08 11.75
C THR A 215 10.12 14.26 11.37
N LYS A 216 9.32 15.00 12.16
CA LYS A 216 7.91 15.29 11.82
C LYS A 216 7.74 16.04 10.52
N THR A 217 8.54 17.09 10.33
CA THR A 217 8.46 17.93 9.12
C THR A 217 8.76 17.10 7.88
N LEU A 218 9.81 16.28 7.92
CA LEU A 218 10.19 15.42 6.80
C LEU A 218 9.15 14.32 6.52
N ILE A 219 8.56 13.70 7.55
CA ILE A 219 7.47 12.72 7.36
C ILE A 219 6.25 13.39 6.71
N PHE A 220 5.88 14.60 7.16
CA PHE A 220 4.76 15.35 6.59
C PHE A 220 5.01 15.70 5.12
N VAL A 221 6.16 16.30 4.80
CA VAL A 221 6.53 16.67 3.43
C VAL A 221 6.63 15.43 2.54
N TYR A 222 7.20 14.33 3.03
CA TYR A 222 7.23 13.05 2.32
C TYR A 222 5.82 12.57 1.98
N THR A 223 4.90 12.59 2.95
CA THR A 223 3.51 12.15 2.76
C THR A 223 2.81 12.96 1.69
N VAL A 224 2.91 14.29 1.75
CA VAL A 224 2.34 15.20 0.75
C VAL A 224 2.96 14.97 -0.62
N ALA A 225 4.28 14.80 -0.70
CA ALA A 225 4.98 14.53 -1.95
C ALA A 225 4.56 13.20 -2.59
N ARG A 226 4.33 12.14 -1.81
CA ARG A 226 3.87 10.83 -2.31
C ARG A 226 2.41 10.84 -2.79
N VAL A 227 1.54 11.57 -2.10
CA VAL A 227 0.15 11.80 -2.55
C VAL A 227 0.16 12.63 -3.84
N GLY A 228 0.90 13.74 -3.84
CA GLY A 228 1.08 14.61 -4.99
C GLY A 228 1.63 13.86 -6.21
N HIS A 229 2.67 13.04 -6.02
CA HIS A 229 3.26 12.19 -7.06
C HIS A 229 2.21 11.32 -7.76
N THR A 230 1.28 10.74 -6.99
CA THR A 230 0.22 9.89 -7.54
C THR A 230 -0.75 10.70 -8.40
N ILE A 231 -1.19 11.86 -7.92
CA ILE A 231 -2.12 12.76 -8.61
C ILE A 231 -1.54 13.20 -9.96
N VAL A 232 -0.30 13.70 -9.96
CA VAL A 232 0.35 14.18 -11.18
C VAL A 232 0.70 13.05 -12.15
N TYR A 233 0.91 11.82 -11.64
CA TYR A 233 1.10 10.63 -12.48
C TYR A 233 -0.18 10.33 -13.27
N ILE A 234 -1.34 10.37 -12.61
CA ILE A 234 -2.64 10.14 -13.25
C ILE A 234 -2.87 11.17 -14.35
N GLN A 235 -2.56 12.45 -14.08
CA GLN A 235 -2.69 13.57 -15.02
C GLN A 235 -1.68 13.52 -16.19
N GLY A 236 -0.69 12.63 -16.17
CA GLY A 236 0.33 12.54 -17.22
C GLY A 236 1.37 13.67 -17.17
N MET A 237 1.50 14.39 -16.06
CA MET A 237 2.42 15.52 -15.92
C MET A 237 3.83 15.04 -15.54
N ALA A 238 4.65 14.72 -16.53
CA ALA A 238 5.96 14.09 -16.32
C ALA A 238 6.93 14.90 -15.45
N HIS A 239 7.01 16.22 -15.65
CA HIS A 239 7.92 17.09 -14.88
C HIS A 239 7.48 17.26 -13.42
N ALA A 240 6.18 17.49 -13.20
CA ALA A 240 5.63 17.59 -11.84
C ALA A 240 5.78 16.27 -11.08
N ARG A 241 5.59 15.13 -11.76
CA ARG A 241 5.87 13.80 -11.20
C ARG A 241 7.32 13.67 -10.74
N MET A 242 8.27 14.06 -11.58
CA MET A 242 9.69 14.01 -11.22
C MET A 242 9.98 14.91 -10.01
N ALA A 243 9.43 16.12 -9.97
CA ALA A 243 9.60 17.03 -8.83
C ALA A 243 9.07 16.43 -7.52
N CYS A 244 7.85 15.88 -7.53
CA CYS A 244 7.29 15.21 -6.35
C CYS A 244 8.14 14.01 -5.90
N TRP A 245 8.67 13.23 -6.85
CA TRP A 245 9.54 12.10 -6.55
C TRP A 245 10.86 12.58 -5.91
N ILE A 246 11.50 13.61 -6.46
CA ILE A 246 12.74 14.19 -5.94
C ILE A 246 12.53 14.73 -4.52
N VAL A 247 11.43 15.45 -4.28
CA VAL A 247 11.09 15.96 -2.93
C VAL A 247 10.93 14.80 -1.94
N GLY A 248 10.21 13.75 -2.32
CA GLY A 248 10.03 12.57 -1.48
C GLY A 248 11.37 11.89 -1.15
N MET A 249 12.22 11.65 -2.15
CA MET A 249 13.54 11.04 -1.94
C MET A 249 14.47 11.94 -1.13
N GLY A 250 14.42 13.26 -1.34
CA GLY A 250 15.16 14.23 -0.55
C GLY A 250 14.83 14.13 0.93
N CYS A 251 13.54 13.96 1.29
CA CYS A 251 13.15 13.76 2.70
C CYS A 251 13.78 12.50 3.30
N VAL A 252 13.81 11.40 2.55
CA VAL A 252 14.40 10.12 3.00
C VAL A 252 15.92 10.22 3.16
N VAL A 253 16.61 10.90 2.24
CA VAL A 253 18.06 11.09 2.33
C VAL A 253 18.42 12.00 3.51
N ILE A 254 17.71 13.12 3.68
CA ILE A 254 17.97 14.05 4.78
C ILE A 254 17.78 13.36 6.13
N VAL A 255 16.67 12.63 6.30
CA VAL A 255 16.42 11.93 7.57
C VAL A 255 17.41 10.78 7.80
N GLY A 256 17.85 10.09 6.73
CA GLY A 256 18.89 9.06 6.81
C GLY A 256 20.24 9.61 7.25
N VAL A 257 20.66 10.76 6.70
CA VAL A 257 21.90 11.45 7.13
C VAL A 257 21.76 11.95 8.57
N ALA A 258 20.63 12.55 8.93
CA ALA A 258 20.38 12.98 10.31
C ALA A 258 20.42 11.81 11.30
N GLY A 259 19.83 10.67 10.94
CA GLY A 259 19.87 9.45 11.74
C GLY A 259 21.28 8.89 11.90
N PHE A 260 22.07 8.87 10.81
CA PHE A 260 23.48 8.46 10.87
C PHE A 260 24.29 9.35 11.80
N LEU A 261 24.14 10.67 11.69
CA LEU A 261 24.85 11.62 12.55
C LEU A 261 24.44 11.49 14.02
N ALA A 262 23.14 11.35 14.30
CA ALA A 262 22.64 11.15 15.67
C ALA A 262 23.06 9.80 16.29
N ALA A 263 23.39 8.81 15.47
CA ALA A 263 23.91 7.53 15.96
C ALA A 263 25.42 7.57 16.28
N LEU A 264 26.16 8.51 15.69
CA LEU A 264 27.61 8.63 15.87
C LEU A 264 28.02 9.54 17.03
N PHE A 265 27.19 10.54 17.35
CA PHE A 265 27.46 11.57 18.35
C PHE A 265 26.40 11.56 19.43
#